data_AF-A0A7X4DT55-F1
#
_entry.id   AF-A0A7X4DT55-F1
#
_cell.length_a   1.000
_cell.length_b   1.000
_cell.length_c   1.000
_cell.angle_alpha   90.00
_cell.angle_beta   90.00
_cell.angle_gamma   90.00
#
_symmetry.space_group_name_H-M   'P 1'
#
loop_
_entity.id
_entity.type
_entity.pdbx_description
1 polymer ?
#
loop_
_entity_poly.entity_id
_entity_poly.type
_entity_poly.pdbx_seq_one_letter_code
_entity_poly.pdbx_strand_id
1 'polypeptide(L)'
;MRGIQLTNEKIAEYIKAAGKTCLLVAPGVDSTVAKALQERARHEDTKAIVVIDGSHYAERSGYGETNTWRGLLETTELKAMPGTRLGMLVTERGAWLFAPSAGKLDLRNDGGLTAVILDEGSWEAARSLAERIVGQTNLSIDQDSGSMHEIKEDQQEARAHGEGEPRAQSEEISKKDVEQAERAIEEHPPRDYSKEREISVYSAFVGYIELRLAGSSLAKGAWLRVPKELVERGLGEDEIRKRINESVKIDLEEEVDTGVREINERINAIRTLYTRQLGNPHGRIYRKRQREELEGHLCDLKREIARANSLLGDKINSALRRQLDELAETYAKQSTPGMSSKLTKEDISRLLREAWDEAGAARPREVKLEVTFKDLTWEALQDKELKQRIVAEFPDLENSTLYREYRAHASTA
;
A
#
# COMPACT_ATOMS: atom_id res chain seq x y z
N MET A 1 -26.98 33.86 -1.49
CA MET A 1 -26.01 32.83 -1.94
C MET A 1 -26.66 31.46 -2.15
N ARG A 2 -26.25 30.69 -3.18
CA ARG A 2 -26.75 29.31 -3.45
C ARG A 2 -25.58 28.36 -3.64
N GLY A 3 -25.63 27.21 -2.98
CA GLY A 3 -24.65 26.15 -3.16
C GLY A 3 -24.87 25.34 -4.46
N ILE A 4 -23.78 25.06 -5.19
CA ILE A 4 -23.80 24.21 -6.38
C ILE A 4 -22.60 23.26 -6.41
N GLN A 5 -22.72 22.21 -7.22
CA GLN A 5 -21.56 21.48 -7.70
C GLN A 5 -21.03 22.15 -8.97
N LEU A 6 -19.79 22.63 -8.91
CA LEU A 6 -19.06 23.26 -10.00
C LEU A 6 -17.92 22.34 -10.45
N THR A 7 -18.04 21.81 -11.67
CA THR A 7 -17.01 20.99 -12.34
C THR A 7 -16.25 21.84 -13.35
N ASN A 8 -15.12 21.35 -13.86
CA ASN A 8 -14.34 22.05 -14.88
C ASN A 8 -15.13 22.27 -16.18
N GLU A 9 -16.03 21.35 -16.54
CA GLU A 9 -16.95 21.50 -17.68
C GLU A 9 -17.92 22.67 -17.46
N LYS A 10 -18.52 22.78 -16.26
CA LYS A 10 -19.40 23.90 -15.93
C LYS A 10 -18.66 25.23 -15.87
N ILE A 11 -17.42 25.23 -15.35
CA ILE A 11 -16.56 26.41 -15.38
C ILE A 11 -16.34 26.84 -16.84
N ALA A 12 -16.00 25.91 -17.72
CA ALA A 12 -15.83 26.18 -19.15
C ALA A 12 -17.11 26.70 -19.81
N GLU A 13 -18.28 26.18 -19.47
CA GLU A 13 -19.57 26.70 -19.94
C GLU A 13 -19.81 28.15 -19.51
N TYR A 14 -19.56 28.49 -18.25
CA TYR A 14 -19.70 29.86 -17.75
C TYR A 14 -18.71 30.82 -18.42
N ILE A 15 -17.48 30.38 -18.66
CA ILE A 15 -16.47 31.15 -19.38
C ILE A 15 -16.91 31.42 -20.83
N LYS A 16 -17.41 30.41 -21.53
CA LYS A 16 -17.92 30.57 -22.91
C LYS A 16 -19.10 31.55 -22.98
N ALA A 17 -19.96 31.53 -21.97
CA ALA A 17 -21.11 32.42 -21.85
C ALA A 17 -20.76 33.85 -21.39
N ALA A 18 -19.51 34.13 -21.00
CA ALA A 18 -19.08 35.45 -20.56
C ALA A 18 -19.16 36.48 -21.70
N GLY A 19 -19.54 37.71 -21.33
CA GLY A 19 -19.64 38.84 -22.26
C GLY A 19 -18.31 39.60 -22.36
N LYS A 20 -18.22 40.73 -21.66
CA LYS A 20 -17.06 41.65 -21.73
C LYS A 20 -15.87 41.19 -20.89
N THR A 21 -16.12 40.57 -19.74
CA THR A 21 -15.05 40.23 -18.79
C THR A 21 -15.20 38.81 -18.27
N CYS A 22 -14.08 38.09 -18.20
CA CYS A 22 -13.96 36.82 -17.52
C CYS A 22 -12.66 36.80 -16.70
N LEU A 23 -12.79 36.71 -15.38
CA LEU A 23 -11.65 36.57 -14.48
C LEU A 23 -11.72 35.24 -13.75
N LEU A 24 -10.66 34.45 -13.86
CA LEU A 24 -10.51 33.19 -13.15
C LEU A 24 -9.29 33.26 -12.23
N VAL A 25 -9.49 33.00 -10.94
CA VAL A 25 -8.45 32.70 -9.97
C VAL A 25 -8.55 31.22 -9.62
N ALA A 26 -7.47 30.46 -9.74
CA ALA A 26 -7.44 29.05 -9.37
C ALA A 26 -6.00 28.60 -9.09
N PRO A 27 -5.75 27.49 -8.36
CA PRO A 27 -4.39 26.97 -8.17
C PRO A 27 -3.73 26.58 -9.50
N GLY A 28 -4.53 26.08 -10.44
CA GLY A 28 -4.13 25.76 -11.80
C GLY A 28 -5.37 25.51 -12.66
N VAL A 29 -5.17 25.37 -13.97
CA VAL A 29 -6.24 25.14 -14.94
C VAL A 29 -5.91 23.90 -15.76
N ASP A 30 -6.93 23.10 -16.05
CA ASP A 30 -6.82 21.95 -16.95
C ASP A 30 -7.03 22.37 -18.40
N SER A 31 -6.85 21.43 -19.32
CA SER A 31 -7.04 21.69 -20.75
C SER A 31 -8.47 22.09 -21.14
N THR A 32 -9.49 21.63 -20.42
CA THR A 32 -10.90 21.97 -20.67
C THR A 32 -11.18 23.45 -20.41
N VAL A 33 -10.79 23.92 -19.21
CA VAL A 33 -10.96 25.32 -18.81
C VAL A 33 -10.02 26.22 -19.61
N ALA A 34 -8.77 25.81 -19.84
CA ALA A 34 -7.81 26.59 -20.60
C ALA A 34 -8.27 26.85 -22.04
N LYS A 35 -8.82 25.84 -22.73
CA LYS A 35 -9.38 26.01 -24.09
C LYS A 35 -10.54 27.01 -24.10
N ALA A 36 -11.45 26.91 -23.12
CA ALA A 36 -12.58 27.84 -23.02
C ALA A 36 -12.12 29.29 -22.82
N LEU A 37 -11.09 29.52 -21.99
CA LEU A 37 -10.49 30.84 -21.79
C LEU A 37 -9.84 31.36 -23.08
N GLN A 38 -9.03 30.54 -23.74
CA GLN A 38 -8.37 30.90 -25.00
C GLN A 38 -9.37 31.25 -26.11
N GLU A 39 -10.44 30.45 -26.25
CA GLU A 39 -11.54 30.73 -27.19
C GLU A 39 -12.24 32.04 -26.86
N ARG A 40 -12.56 32.26 -25.58
CA ARG A 40 -13.27 33.46 -25.12
C ARG A 40 -12.44 34.73 -25.31
N ALA A 41 -11.14 34.67 -25.08
CA ALA A 41 -10.22 35.80 -25.20
C ALA A 41 -9.94 36.23 -26.64
N ARG A 42 -10.24 35.37 -27.63
CA ARG A 42 -10.12 35.72 -29.06
C ARG A 42 -11.25 36.63 -29.55
N HIS A 43 -12.31 36.80 -28.78
CA HIS A 43 -13.36 37.77 -29.10
C HIS A 43 -12.89 39.17 -28.73
N GLU A 44 -12.92 40.09 -29.70
CA GLU A 44 -12.36 41.45 -29.58
C GLU A 44 -12.89 42.24 -28.37
N ASP A 45 -14.15 42.02 -27.99
CA ASP A 45 -14.81 42.73 -26.89
C ASP A 45 -14.61 42.05 -25.52
N THR A 46 -13.83 40.98 -25.43
CA THR A 46 -13.70 40.19 -24.20
C THR A 46 -12.30 40.24 -23.60
N LYS A 47 -12.22 40.72 -22.36
CA LYS A 47 -11.03 40.62 -21.53
C LYS A 47 -11.06 39.35 -20.69
N ALA A 48 -10.11 38.43 -20.96
CA ALA A 48 -9.90 37.23 -20.15
C ALA A 48 -8.65 37.38 -19.28
N ILE A 49 -8.82 37.29 -17.96
CA ILE A 49 -7.75 37.41 -16.97
C ILE A 49 -7.67 36.10 -16.18
N VAL A 50 -6.47 35.53 -16.08
CA VAL A 50 -6.26 34.23 -15.47
C VAL A 50 -5.17 34.38 -14.42
N VAL A 51 -5.50 34.12 -13.16
CA VAL A 51 -4.57 34.13 -12.03
C VAL A 51 -4.40 32.70 -11.55
N ILE A 52 -3.20 32.16 -11.68
CA ILE A 52 -2.83 30.82 -11.22
C ILE A 52 -1.84 30.87 -10.06
N ASP A 53 -1.58 29.75 -9.39
CA ASP A 53 -0.52 29.67 -8.38
C ASP A 53 0.87 30.05 -8.96
N GLY A 54 1.08 29.78 -10.26
CA GLY A 54 2.32 30.09 -10.95
C GLY A 54 3.48 29.15 -10.61
N SER A 55 3.24 28.10 -9.82
CA SER A 55 4.22 27.06 -9.52
C SER A 55 3.87 25.71 -10.14
N HIS A 56 4.90 25.00 -10.61
CA HIS A 56 4.81 23.59 -11.02
C HIS A 56 4.36 22.67 -9.87
N TYR A 57 4.45 23.12 -8.60
CA TYR A 57 3.92 22.39 -7.45
C TYR A 57 2.40 22.25 -7.48
N ALA A 58 1.66 23.16 -8.11
CA ALA A 58 0.22 23.07 -8.25
C ALA A 58 -0.17 21.80 -9.02
N GLU A 59 0.48 21.55 -10.16
CA GLU A 59 0.26 20.35 -10.97
C GLU A 59 0.64 19.07 -10.22
N ARG A 60 1.76 19.08 -9.49
CA ARG A 60 2.17 17.93 -8.65
C ARG A 60 1.20 17.63 -7.52
N SER A 61 0.54 18.67 -7.01
CA SER A 61 -0.52 18.57 -5.99
C SER A 61 -1.89 18.19 -6.59
N GLY A 62 -1.95 17.98 -7.90
CA GLY A 62 -3.13 17.53 -8.63
C GLY A 62 -4.01 18.63 -9.20
N TYR A 63 -3.56 19.89 -9.19
CA TYR A 63 -4.30 21.04 -9.71
C TYR A 63 -3.76 21.49 -11.06
N GLY A 64 -4.59 21.39 -12.11
CA GLY A 64 -4.29 21.89 -13.45
C GLY A 64 -3.13 21.19 -14.16
N GLU A 65 -2.72 21.80 -15.28
CA GLU A 65 -1.72 21.28 -16.21
C GLU A 65 -0.80 22.42 -16.69
N THR A 66 0.50 22.30 -16.47
CA THR A 66 1.51 23.32 -16.83
C THR A 66 1.59 23.54 -18.33
N ASN A 67 1.32 22.51 -19.13
CA ASN A 67 1.33 22.59 -20.61
C ASN A 67 0.28 23.55 -21.18
N THR A 68 -0.72 23.97 -20.40
CA THR A 68 -1.74 24.94 -20.82
C THR A 68 -1.25 26.38 -20.77
N TRP A 69 -0.21 26.65 -19.98
CA TRP A 69 0.22 28.01 -19.65
C TRP A 69 0.71 28.78 -20.87
N ARG A 70 1.41 28.13 -21.80
CA ARG A 70 1.88 28.78 -23.04
C ARG A 70 0.72 29.36 -23.85
N GLY A 71 -0.32 28.56 -24.10
CA GLY A 71 -1.47 29.03 -24.88
C GLY A 71 -2.29 30.10 -24.14
N LEU A 72 -2.35 30.02 -22.81
CA LEU A 72 -2.98 31.07 -21.98
C LEU A 72 -2.19 32.37 -22.01
N LEU A 73 -0.86 32.31 -21.89
CA LEU A 73 0.01 33.48 -21.98
C LEU A 73 -0.10 34.20 -23.33
N GLU A 74 -0.35 33.45 -24.42
CA GLU A 74 -0.50 34.01 -25.76
C GLU A 74 -1.85 34.68 -26.01
N THR A 75 -2.89 34.35 -25.24
CA THR A 75 -4.27 34.76 -25.53
C THR A 75 -4.96 35.51 -24.39
N THR A 76 -4.44 35.44 -23.17
CA THR A 76 -5.07 35.98 -21.96
C THR A 76 -4.08 36.82 -21.15
N GLU A 77 -4.59 37.62 -20.20
CA GLU A 77 -3.75 38.25 -19.18
C GLU A 77 -3.44 37.23 -18.08
N LEU A 78 -2.34 36.48 -18.24
CA LEU A 78 -1.93 35.41 -17.32
C LEU A 78 -1.03 35.95 -16.19
N LYS A 79 -1.43 35.69 -14.94
CA LYS A 79 -0.73 36.13 -13.72
C LYS A 79 -0.51 34.99 -12.73
N ALA A 80 0.48 35.16 -11.87
CA ALA A 80 0.83 34.27 -10.78
C ALA A 80 0.46 34.88 -9.42
N MET A 81 -0.14 34.09 -8.55
CA MET A 81 -0.35 34.39 -7.14
C MET A 81 0.02 33.12 -6.32
N PRO A 82 1.27 32.99 -5.89
CA PRO A 82 1.74 31.80 -5.18
C PRO A 82 0.95 31.52 -3.90
N GLY A 83 0.65 30.24 -3.65
CA GLY A 83 -0.17 29.80 -2.53
C GLY A 83 -1.67 29.82 -2.81
N THR A 84 -2.11 30.02 -4.06
CA THR A 84 -3.53 30.01 -4.41
C THR A 84 -4.13 28.62 -4.19
N ARG A 85 -5.15 28.54 -3.32
CA ARG A 85 -5.87 27.29 -3.00
C ARG A 85 -7.38 27.36 -3.22
N LEU A 86 -7.94 28.57 -3.24
CA LEU A 86 -9.35 28.81 -3.53
C LEU A 86 -9.53 29.18 -4.99
N GLY A 87 -10.67 28.77 -5.53
CA GLY A 87 -11.11 29.13 -6.87
C GLY A 87 -12.09 30.29 -6.81
N MET A 88 -11.94 31.24 -7.73
CA MET A 88 -12.91 32.31 -7.95
C MET A 88 -13.12 32.52 -9.45
N LEU A 89 -14.35 32.49 -9.90
CA LEU A 89 -14.73 32.88 -11.26
C LEU A 89 -15.62 34.12 -11.16
N VAL A 90 -15.25 35.20 -11.86
CA VAL A 90 -16.05 36.42 -11.95
C VAL A 90 -16.34 36.72 -13.42
N THR A 91 -17.62 36.92 -13.72
CA THR A 91 -18.11 37.34 -15.03
C THR A 91 -19.19 38.40 -14.85
N GLU A 92 -19.64 39.02 -15.96
CA GLU A 92 -20.79 39.92 -15.96
C GLU A 92 -22.11 39.24 -15.56
N ARG A 93 -22.15 37.90 -15.56
CA ARG A 93 -23.35 37.12 -15.25
C ARG A 93 -23.38 36.60 -13.82
N GLY A 94 -22.33 36.88 -13.04
CA GLY A 94 -22.22 36.47 -11.64
C GLY A 94 -20.80 36.10 -11.23
N ALA A 95 -20.66 35.76 -9.95
CA ALA A 95 -19.42 35.28 -9.35
C ALA A 95 -19.62 33.96 -8.60
N TRP A 96 -18.60 33.11 -8.68
CA TRP A 96 -18.55 31.81 -8.03
C TRP A 96 -17.28 31.71 -7.21
N LEU A 97 -17.41 31.35 -5.94
CA LEU A 97 -16.30 30.90 -5.11
C LEU A 97 -16.37 29.38 -5.02
N PHE A 98 -15.26 28.71 -5.26
CA PHE A 98 -15.23 27.25 -5.33
C PHE A 98 -13.98 26.67 -4.70
N ALA A 99 -14.11 25.45 -4.19
CA ALA A 99 -12.99 24.60 -3.85
C ALA A 99 -12.55 23.88 -5.14
N PRO A 100 -11.39 24.23 -5.73
CA PRO A 100 -10.91 23.59 -6.94
C PRO A 100 -10.72 22.10 -6.67
N SER A 101 -11.19 21.25 -7.58
CA SER A 101 -10.90 19.83 -7.48
C SER A 101 -9.44 19.60 -7.83
N ALA A 102 -8.71 18.89 -6.97
CA ALA A 102 -7.42 18.32 -7.33
C ALA A 102 -7.68 17.16 -8.30
N GLY A 103 -8.08 17.44 -9.53
CA GLY A 103 -8.63 16.43 -10.45
C GLY A 103 -7.71 15.23 -10.72
N LYS A 104 -6.41 15.33 -10.44
CA LYS A 104 -5.48 14.18 -10.49
C LYS A 104 -5.43 13.36 -9.18
N LEU A 105 -5.84 13.93 -8.04
CA LEU A 105 -5.77 13.34 -6.69
C LEU A 105 -7.15 12.97 -6.12
N ASP A 106 -8.14 13.85 -6.25
CA ASP A 106 -9.50 13.69 -5.76
C ASP A 106 -10.48 13.66 -6.94
N LEU A 107 -10.85 12.44 -7.31
CA LEU A 107 -11.75 12.13 -8.43
C LEU A 107 -13.18 11.81 -7.96
N ARG A 108 -13.50 12.09 -6.68
CA ARG A 108 -14.85 11.90 -6.16
C ARG A 108 -15.78 12.90 -6.84
N ASN A 109 -16.72 12.38 -7.61
CA ASN A 109 -17.85 13.12 -8.14
C ASN A 109 -19.13 12.58 -7.49
N ASP A 110 -19.22 12.73 -6.17
CA ASP A 110 -20.35 12.24 -5.36
C ASP A 110 -21.54 13.22 -5.34
N GLY A 111 -21.52 14.25 -6.20
CA GLY A 111 -22.56 15.28 -6.23
C GLY A 111 -22.46 16.28 -5.07
N GLY A 112 -21.35 16.28 -4.34
CA GLY A 112 -21.11 17.18 -3.22
C GLY A 112 -21.12 18.68 -3.59
N LEU A 113 -21.28 19.51 -2.56
CA LEU A 113 -21.23 20.96 -2.68
C LEU A 113 -19.78 21.42 -2.85
N THR A 114 -19.43 21.96 -4.04
CA THR A 114 -18.05 22.41 -4.34
C THR A 114 -17.92 23.91 -4.57
N ALA A 115 -19.04 24.62 -4.74
CA ALA A 115 -19.04 26.05 -4.97
C ALA A 115 -20.27 26.76 -4.40
N VAL A 116 -20.12 28.07 -4.23
CA VAL A 116 -21.19 28.99 -3.85
C VAL A 116 -21.34 30.04 -4.94
N ILE A 117 -22.56 30.20 -5.44
CA ILE A 117 -22.96 31.32 -6.28
C ILE A 117 -23.22 32.52 -5.37
N LEU A 118 -22.55 33.63 -5.67
CA LEU A 118 -22.71 34.89 -4.97
C LEU A 118 -23.95 35.63 -5.47
N ASP A 119 -24.69 36.24 -4.55
CA ASP A 119 -25.79 37.15 -4.88
C ASP A 119 -25.25 38.51 -5.34
N GLU A 120 -26.15 39.39 -5.80
CA GLU A 120 -25.78 40.68 -6.43
C GLU A 120 -24.89 41.56 -5.53
N GLY A 121 -25.22 41.69 -4.23
CA GLY A 121 -24.38 42.42 -3.28
C GLY A 121 -23.02 41.76 -3.01
N SER A 122 -22.97 40.42 -2.98
CA SER A 122 -21.72 39.69 -2.80
C SER A 122 -20.87 39.64 -4.08
N TRP A 123 -21.49 39.79 -5.25
CA TRP A 123 -20.82 39.85 -6.55
C TRP A 123 -19.96 41.11 -6.68
N GLU A 124 -20.46 42.26 -6.23
CA GLU A 124 -19.67 43.50 -6.20
C GLU A 124 -18.45 43.37 -5.28
N ALA A 125 -18.61 42.75 -4.11
CA ALA A 125 -17.50 42.48 -3.20
C ALA A 125 -16.46 41.54 -3.83
N ALA A 126 -16.91 40.49 -4.52
CA ALA A 126 -16.02 39.57 -5.24
C ALA A 126 -15.29 40.25 -6.40
N ARG A 127 -15.98 41.15 -7.11
CA ARG A 127 -15.40 41.97 -8.17
C ARG A 127 -14.34 42.92 -7.61
N SER A 128 -14.62 43.62 -6.51
CA SER A 128 -13.64 44.48 -5.85
C SER A 128 -12.41 43.71 -5.38
N LEU A 129 -12.61 42.49 -4.84
CA LEU A 129 -11.51 41.60 -4.51
C LEU A 129 -10.71 41.19 -5.75
N ALA A 130 -11.39 40.87 -6.85
CA ALA A 130 -10.74 40.50 -8.11
C ALA A 130 -9.90 41.66 -8.68
N GLU A 131 -10.41 42.89 -8.63
CA GLU A 131 -9.69 44.11 -9.01
C GLU A 131 -8.43 44.33 -8.16
N ARG A 132 -8.51 44.06 -6.84
CA ARG A 132 -7.34 44.09 -5.95
C ARG A 132 -6.34 43.00 -6.29
N ILE A 133 -6.80 41.81 -6.66
CA ILE A 133 -5.94 40.67 -6.97
C ILE A 133 -5.10 40.92 -8.21
N VAL A 134 -5.73 41.45 -9.26
CA VAL A 134 -5.06 41.69 -10.54
C VAL A 134 -4.15 42.93 -10.48
N GLY A 135 -4.24 43.73 -9.41
CA GLY A 135 -3.73 45.10 -9.38
C GLY A 135 -4.60 46.00 -10.26
N GLN A 136 -4.61 47.31 -10.02
CA GLN A 136 -5.40 48.30 -10.79
C GLN A 136 -5.12 48.22 -12.30
N THR A 137 -5.78 47.26 -12.95
CA THR A 137 -5.98 47.18 -14.38
C THR A 137 -7.40 47.64 -14.58
N ASN A 138 -7.61 48.54 -15.54
CA ASN A 138 -8.93 49.06 -15.88
C ASN A 138 -9.85 47.89 -16.28
N LEU A 139 -10.51 47.27 -15.31
CA LEU A 139 -11.74 46.53 -15.48
C LEU A 139 -12.82 47.58 -15.72
N SER A 140 -12.80 48.20 -16.89
CA SER A 140 -13.80 49.16 -17.32
C SER A 140 -15.10 48.40 -17.60
N ILE A 141 -15.87 48.17 -16.54
CA ILE A 141 -17.22 47.66 -16.61
C ILE A 141 -18.08 48.78 -16.03
N ASP A 142 -18.85 49.42 -16.93
CA ASP A 142 -19.70 50.58 -16.67
C ASP A 142 -20.47 50.43 -15.35
N GLN A 143 -20.18 51.30 -14.39
CA GLN A 143 -20.90 51.40 -13.13
C GLN A 143 -22.03 52.42 -13.29
N ASP A 144 -23.27 51.98 -13.27
CA ASP A 144 -24.40 52.85 -12.94
C ASP A 144 -24.54 52.88 -11.41
N SER A 145 -24.52 54.07 -10.84
CA SER A 145 -24.09 54.31 -9.46
C SER A 145 -25.23 54.07 -8.46
N GLY A 146 -25.04 53.15 -7.50
CA GLY A 146 -25.91 52.95 -6.34
C GLY A 146 -25.11 52.99 -5.03
N SER A 147 -25.51 53.88 -4.12
CA SER A 147 -24.85 54.26 -2.86
C SER A 147 -24.30 53.13 -1.99
N MET A 148 -23.01 53.22 -1.63
CA MET A 148 -22.33 52.38 -0.66
C MET A 148 -22.51 52.94 0.76
N HIS A 149 -23.10 52.17 1.67
CA HIS A 149 -23.14 52.45 3.12
C HIS A 149 -21.86 51.93 3.78
N GLU A 150 -21.16 52.79 4.52
CA GLU A 150 -19.96 52.44 5.28
C GLU A 150 -20.31 51.52 6.47
N ILE A 151 -19.82 50.28 6.46
CA ILE A 151 -19.71 49.47 7.68
C ILE A 151 -18.31 49.67 8.24
N LYS A 152 -18.17 50.64 9.14
CA LYS A 152 -17.01 50.81 10.02
C LYS A 152 -17.41 50.24 11.38
N GLU A 153 -16.94 49.05 11.74
CA GLU A 153 -16.60 48.73 13.15
C GLU A 153 -15.85 47.41 13.40
N ASP A 154 -15.80 46.43 12.49
CA ASP A 154 -15.16 45.13 12.82
C ASP A 154 -13.68 44.95 12.36
N GLN A 155 -13.04 45.96 11.76
CA GLN A 155 -11.67 45.80 11.22
C GLN A 155 -10.53 45.97 12.24
N GLN A 156 -10.84 46.29 13.51
CA GLN A 156 -9.81 46.63 14.50
C GLN A 156 -9.34 45.44 15.34
N GLU A 157 -10.12 44.36 15.46
CA GLU A 157 -9.72 43.16 16.22
C GLU A 157 -8.87 42.15 15.41
N ALA A 158 -8.98 42.13 14.08
CA ALA A 158 -8.18 41.23 13.22
C ALA A 158 -6.69 41.61 13.11
N ARG A 159 -6.31 42.84 13.49
CA ARG A 159 -4.93 43.35 13.35
C ARG A 159 -3.99 42.97 14.50
N ALA A 160 -4.53 42.33 15.56
CA ALA A 160 -3.77 42.03 16.78
C ALA A 160 -3.07 40.65 16.77
N HIS A 161 -3.38 39.78 15.82
CA HIS A 161 -2.68 38.51 15.63
C HIS A 161 -1.83 38.59 14.36
N GLY A 162 -0.50 38.47 14.53
CA GLY A 162 0.50 38.59 13.47
C GLY A 162 0.46 37.47 12.44
N GLU A 163 -0.62 37.39 11.68
CA GLU A 163 -0.66 36.73 10.37
C GLU A 163 -0.55 37.83 9.33
N GLY A 164 0.55 37.84 8.57
CA GLY A 164 0.73 38.82 7.50
C GLY A 164 -0.49 38.76 6.57
N GLU A 165 -1.14 39.90 6.33
CA GLU A 165 -2.22 39.99 5.36
C GLU A 165 -1.76 39.29 4.07
N PRO A 166 -2.54 38.33 3.53
CA PRO A 166 -2.15 37.64 2.31
C PRO A 166 -1.88 38.69 1.25
N ARG A 167 -0.68 38.64 0.64
CA ARG A 167 -0.32 39.46 -0.51
C ARG A 167 -1.23 39.04 -1.65
N ALA A 168 -2.42 39.63 -1.71
CA ALA A 168 -3.42 39.32 -2.72
C ALA A 168 -2.98 39.79 -4.12
N GLN A 169 -1.86 40.51 -4.25
CA GLN A 169 -1.38 41.02 -5.52
C GLN A 169 -0.74 39.89 -6.34
N SER A 170 -1.23 39.73 -7.57
CA SER A 170 -0.68 38.83 -8.57
C SER A 170 0.39 39.53 -9.42
N GLU A 171 1.34 38.75 -9.94
CA GLU A 171 2.44 39.20 -10.79
C GLU A 171 2.27 38.64 -12.21
N GLU A 172 2.70 39.36 -13.25
CA GLU A 172 2.62 38.86 -14.63
C GLU A 172 3.54 37.64 -14.83
N ILE A 173 3.01 36.60 -15.50
CA ILE A 173 3.82 35.43 -15.88
C ILE A 173 4.56 35.75 -17.18
N SER A 174 5.89 35.63 -17.18
CA SER A 174 6.69 35.79 -18.39
C SER A 174 6.86 34.48 -19.15
N LYS A 175 7.29 34.57 -20.42
CA LYS A 175 7.66 33.37 -21.22
C LYS A 175 8.74 32.52 -20.54
N LYS A 176 9.68 33.18 -19.85
CA LYS A 176 10.76 32.50 -19.12
C LYS A 176 10.21 31.67 -17.96
N ASP A 177 9.19 32.16 -17.27
CA ASP A 177 8.57 31.45 -16.15
C ASP A 177 7.82 30.19 -16.63
N VAL A 178 7.15 30.28 -17.78
CA VAL A 178 6.54 29.11 -18.44
C VAL A 178 7.60 28.07 -18.81
N GLU A 179 8.70 28.48 -19.45
CA GLU A 179 9.80 27.56 -19.80
C GLU A 179 10.48 26.94 -18.58
N GLN A 180 10.55 27.65 -17.46
CA GLN A 180 11.07 27.11 -16.20
C GLN A 180 10.12 26.10 -15.59
N ALA A 181 8.82 26.40 -15.57
CA ALA A 181 7.80 25.49 -15.06
C ALA A 181 7.73 24.20 -15.88
N GLU A 182 7.77 24.30 -17.21
CA GLU A 182 7.79 23.14 -18.10
C GLU A 182 9.04 22.27 -17.90
N ARG A 183 10.23 22.88 -17.83
CA ARG A 183 11.46 22.13 -17.51
C ARG A 183 11.38 21.43 -16.16
N ALA A 184 10.86 22.10 -15.13
CA ALA A 184 10.70 21.50 -13.82
C ALA A 184 9.73 20.31 -13.82
N ILE A 185 8.69 20.34 -14.67
CA ILE A 185 7.78 19.21 -14.88
C ILE A 185 8.43 18.10 -15.71
N GLU A 186 9.25 18.43 -16.69
CA GLU A 186 9.98 17.43 -17.49
C GLU A 186 11.05 16.69 -16.68
N GLU A 187 11.86 17.43 -15.91
CA GLU A 187 12.89 16.86 -15.03
C GLU A 187 12.30 16.05 -13.87
N HIS A 188 11.16 16.51 -13.35
CA HIS A 188 10.49 15.94 -12.18
C HIS A 188 8.98 15.89 -12.42
N PRO A 189 8.51 14.87 -13.17
CA PRO A 189 7.12 14.76 -13.57
C PRO A 189 6.19 14.59 -12.35
N PRO A 190 4.95 15.11 -12.44
CA PRO A 190 3.89 14.80 -11.50
C PRO A 190 3.73 13.30 -11.32
N ARG A 191 3.34 12.89 -10.11
CA ARG A 191 3.04 11.49 -9.82
C ARG A 191 1.88 11.03 -10.71
N ASP A 192 2.02 9.84 -11.30
CA ASP A 192 0.96 9.22 -12.11
C ASP A 192 -0.05 8.51 -11.21
N TYR A 193 -1.01 9.30 -10.70
CA TYR A 193 -2.05 8.83 -9.79
C TYR A 193 -2.97 7.77 -10.42
N SER A 194 -3.03 7.65 -11.75
CA SER A 194 -3.85 6.63 -12.43
C SER A 194 -3.32 5.21 -12.14
N LYS A 195 -1.99 5.05 -12.13
CA LYS A 195 -1.31 3.78 -11.85
C LYS A 195 -1.35 3.43 -10.37
N GLU A 196 -1.14 4.41 -9.49
CA GLU A 196 -1.27 4.19 -8.03
C GLU A 196 -2.70 3.81 -7.65
N ARG A 197 -3.71 4.38 -8.31
CA ARG A 197 -5.11 4.01 -8.11
C ARG A 197 -5.37 2.58 -8.53
N GLU A 198 -4.87 2.17 -9.70
CA GLU A 198 -4.95 0.77 -10.13
C GLU A 198 -4.34 -0.16 -9.08
N ILE A 199 -3.14 0.16 -8.59
CA ILE A 199 -2.47 -0.61 -7.53
C ILE A 199 -3.30 -0.63 -6.26
N SER A 200 -3.88 0.49 -5.86
CA SER A 200 -4.72 0.58 -4.66
C SER A 200 -5.96 -0.30 -4.77
N VAL A 201 -6.58 -0.38 -5.96
CA VAL A 201 -7.73 -1.27 -6.21
C VAL A 201 -7.35 -2.74 -6.07
N TYR A 202 -6.30 -3.18 -6.78
CA TYR A 202 -5.88 -4.59 -6.73
C TYR A 202 -5.31 -4.96 -5.36
N SER A 203 -4.44 -4.12 -4.78
CA SER A 203 -3.83 -4.35 -3.47
C SER A 203 -4.83 -4.28 -2.32
N ALA A 204 -5.96 -3.57 -2.45
CA ALA A 204 -7.03 -3.64 -1.45
C ALA A 204 -7.76 -5.00 -1.47
N PHE A 205 -7.81 -5.64 -2.64
CA PHE A 205 -8.58 -6.86 -2.85
C PHE A 205 -7.77 -8.14 -2.60
N VAL A 206 -6.53 -8.19 -3.10
CA VAL A 206 -5.67 -9.39 -3.08
C VAL A 206 -4.28 -9.10 -2.51
N GLY A 207 -3.67 -10.15 -1.97
CA GLY A 207 -2.27 -10.16 -1.56
C GLY A 207 -1.61 -11.49 -1.91
N TYR A 208 -0.28 -11.52 -1.90
CA TYR A 208 0.52 -12.74 -2.07
C TYR A 208 0.70 -13.48 -0.76
N ILE A 209 0.72 -14.81 -0.84
CA ILE A 209 1.03 -15.67 0.29
C ILE A 209 2.03 -16.76 -0.09
N GLU A 210 3.08 -16.88 0.72
CA GLU A 210 4.05 -17.96 0.64
C GLU A 210 3.91 -18.85 1.88
N LEU A 211 3.67 -20.15 1.65
CA LEU A 211 3.55 -21.17 2.70
C LEU A 211 4.66 -22.20 2.51
N ARG A 212 5.63 -22.23 3.43
CA ARG A 212 6.75 -23.18 3.42
C ARG A 212 6.76 -24.02 4.68
N LEU A 213 6.91 -25.34 4.51
CA LEU A 213 7.13 -26.26 5.62
C LEU A 213 8.63 -26.55 5.70
N ALA A 214 9.30 -26.03 6.71
CA ALA A 214 10.70 -26.29 7.00
C ALA A 214 10.82 -27.47 7.98
N GLY A 215 11.91 -28.24 7.89
CA GLY A 215 12.21 -29.29 8.87
C GLY A 215 11.50 -30.63 8.65
N SER A 216 10.87 -30.88 7.50
CA SER A 216 10.14 -32.13 7.18
C SER A 216 11.03 -33.38 7.01
N SER A 217 12.31 -33.32 7.35
CA SER A 217 13.23 -34.45 7.33
C SER A 217 13.78 -34.61 8.74
N LEU A 218 13.60 -35.82 9.31
CA LEU A 218 14.42 -36.26 10.44
C LEU A 218 15.88 -35.99 10.08
N ALA A 219 16.55 -35.18 10.90
CA ALA A 219 17.95 -34.88 10.67
C ALA A 219 18.73 -36.20 10.77
N LYS A 220 19.43 -36.59 9.69
CA LYS A 220 20.52 -37.54 9.81
C LYS A 220 21.53 -36.96 10.80
N GLY A 221 21.58 -37.52 12.00
CA GLY A 221 22.74 -37.41 12.87
C GLY A 221 22.76 -36.29 13.90
N ALA A 222 21.99 -36.43 14.97
CA ALA A 222 22.41 -35.90 16.26
C ALA A 222 22.98 -37.08 17.08
N TRP A 223 24.30 -37.05 17.27
CA TRP A 223 25.09 -38.22 17.64
C TRP A 223 25.24 -38.35 19.16
N LEU A 224 24.90 -39.52 19.70
CA LEU A 224 25.30 -39.92 21.04
C LEU A 224 26.83 -39.96 21.10
N ARG A 225 27.44 -39.13 21.95
CA ARG A 225 28.83 -39.31 22.36
C ARG A 225 28.86 -40.46 23.35
N VAL A 226 29.50 -41.57 22.97
CA VAL A 226 29.62 -42.74 23.86
C VAL A 226 30.57 -42.37 25.00
N PRO A 227 30.20 -42.58 26.27
CA PRO A 227 31.08 -42.38 27.42
C PRO A 227 32.43 -43.05 27.26
N LYS A 228 33.51 -42.35 27.61
CA LYS A 228 34.88 -42.86 27.49
C LYS A 228 35.09 -44.10 28.37
N GLU A 229 34.39 -44.15 29.50
CA GLU A 229 34.40 -45.26 30.46
C GLU A 229 33.88 -46.57 29.85
N LEU A 230 33.00 -46.48 28.85
CA LEU A 230 32.48 -47.64 28.11
C LEU A 230 33.47 -48.07 27.01
N VAL A 231 34.04 -47.09 26.30
CA VAL A 231 35.04 -47.33 25.24
C VAL A 231 36.34 -47.93 25.79
N GLU A 232 36.85 -47.40 26.90
CA GLU A 232 38.07 -47.86 27.58
C GLU A 232 37.96 -49.30 28.13
N ARG A 233 36.74 -49.82 28.26
CA ARG A 233 36.45 -51.17 28.76
C ARG A 233 36.14 -52.18 27.66
N GLY A 234 36.40 -51.82 26.40
CA GLY A 234 36.32 -52.74 25.25
C GLY A 234 35.01 -52.71 24.47
N LEU A 235 34.11 -51.76 24.76
CA LEU A 235 32.89 -51.58 23.97
C LEU A 235 33.18 -50.74 22.73
N GLY A 236 33.00 -51.33 21.54
CA GLY A 236 33.21 -50.64 20.27
C GLY A 236 32.20 -49.51 20.07
N GLU A 237 32.69 -48.27 20.04
CA GLU A 237 31.91 -47.05 19.83
C GLU A 237 31.02 -47.13 18.57
N ASP A 238 31.54 -47.74 17.50
CA ASP A 238 30.87 -47.87 16.22
C ASP A 238 29.69 -48.86 16.23
N GLU A 239 29.77 -49.93 17.03
CA GLU A 239 28.73 -50.96 17.08
C GLU A 239 27.51 -50.47 17.87
N ILE A 240 27.74 -49.77 18.98
CA ILE A 240 26.70 -49.11 19.77
C ILE A 240 26.00 -48.05 18.92
N ARG A 241 26.76 -47.22 18.21
CA ARG A 241 26.20 -46.18 17.32
C ARG A 241 25.35 -46.77 16.21
N LYS A 242 25.82 -47.85 15.57
CA LYS A 242 25.11 -48.47 14.45
C LYS A 242 23.76 -49.04 14.87
N ARG A 243 23.70 -49.79 15.99
CA ARG A 243 22.45 -50.38 16.49
C ARG A 243 21.43 -49.35 16.95
N ILE A 244 21.87 -48.30 17.65
CA ILE A 244 20.99 -47.20 18.07
C ILE A 244 20.42 -46.50 16.84
N ASN A 245 21.26 -46.19 15.85
CA ASN A 245 20.83 -45.51 14.63
C ASN A 245 19.84 -46.33 13.80
N GLU A 246 20.09 -47.63 13.60
CA GLU A 246 19.23 -48.50 12.80
C GLU A 246 17.85 -48.68 13.47
N SER A 247 17.81 -48.87 14.78
CA SER A 247 16.56 -49.13 15.50
C SER A 247 15.70 -47.88 15.66
N VAL A 248 16.30 -46.75 16.04
CA VAL A 248 15.59 -45.46 16.17
C VAL A 248 15.07 -44.98 14.81
N LYS A 249 15.78 -45.26 13.72
CA LYS A 249 15.33 -44.92 12.38
C LYS A 249 14.05 -45.67 12.00
N ILE A 250 13.97 -46.97 12.30
CA ILE A 250 12.82 -47.81 11.93
C ILE A 250 11.56 -47.39 12.70
N ASP A 251 11.64 -47.22 14.01
CA ASP A 251 10.48 -46.85 14.84
C ASP A 251 9.93 -45.45 14.52
N LEU A 252 10.78 -44.55 14.01
CA LEU A 252 10.39 -43.17 13.69
C LEU A 252 9.90 -42.98 12.25
N GLU A 253 10.34 -43.80 11.30
CA GLU A 253 9.95 -43.64 9.88
C GLU A 253 8.43 -43.82 9.69
N GLU A 254 7.80 -44.82 10.31
CA GLU A 254 6.35 -45.06 10.15
C GLU A 254 5.47 -43.94 10.73
N GLU A 255 5.83 -43.43 11.91
CA GLU A 255 5.03 -42.41 12.59
C GLU A 255 5.25 -41.00 12.04
N VAL A 256 6.49 -40.67 11.66
CA VAL A 256 6.80 -39.37 11.04
C VAL A 256 6.13 -39.26 9.68
N ASP A 257 6.11 -40.34 8.89
CA ASP A 257 5.44 -40.32 7.58
C ASP A 257 3.93 -40.06 7.72
N THR A 258 3.30 -40.68 8.73
CA THR A 258 1.87 -40.49 9.00
C THR A 258 1.55 -39.05 9.45
N GLY A 259 2.31 -38.49 10.40
CA GLY A 259 2.08 -37.13 10.90
C GLY A 259 2.40 -36.03 9.88
N VAL A 260 3.45 -36.22 9.06
CA VAL A 260 3.79 -35.28 7.98
C VAL A 260 2.73 -35.32 6.88
N ARG A 261 2.14 -36.49 6.58
CA ARG A 261 1.04 -36.61 5.62
C ARG A 261 -0.19 -35.82 6.05
N GLU A 262 -0.63 -35.97 7.30
CA GLU A 262 -1.79 -35.24 7.84
C GLU A 262 -1.60 -33.71 7.82
N ILE A 263 -0.41 -33.24 8.21
CA ILE A 263 -0.06 -31.82 8.14
C ILE A 263 -0.09 -31.31 6.70
N ASN A 264 0.45 -32.08 5.75
CA ASN A 264 0.45 -31.72 4.34
C ASN A 264 -0.97 -31.69 3.73
N GLU A 265 -1.82 -32.65 4.08
CA GLU A 265 -3.22 -32.67 3.65
C GLU A 265 -3.97 -31.42 4.13
N ARG A 266 -3.75 -31.02 5.39
CA ARG A 266 -4.40 -29.83 5.95
C ARG A 266 -3.86 -28.53 5.38
N ILE A 267 -2.55 -28.44 5.12
CA ILE A 267 -1.95 -27.34 4.36
C ILE A 267 -2.59 -27.24 2.97
N ASN A 268 -2.79 -28.38 2.29
CA ASN A 268 -3.41 -28.41 0.97
C ASN A 268 -4.90 -28.03 1.01
N ALA A 269 -5.62 -28.36 2.08
CA ALA A 269 -7.00 -27.90 2.30
C ALA A 269 -7.06 -26.37 2.45
N ILE A 270 -6.21 -25.77 3.30
CA ILE A 270 -6.13 -24.30 3.47
C ILE A 270 -5.79 -23.64 2.13
N ARG A 271 -4.82 -24.20 1.42
CA ARG A 271 -4.41 -23.77 0.07
C ARG A 271 -5.57 -23.78 -0.92
N THR A 272 -6.42 -24.79 -0.89
CA THR A 272 -7.57 -24.93 -1.82
C THR A 272 -8.70 -23.96 -1.47
N LEU A 273 -8.95 -23.73 -0.18
CA LEU A 273 -10.06 -22.89 0.28
C LEU A 273 -9.76 -21.39 0.17
N TYR A 274 -8.58 -20.97 0.63
CA TYR A 274 -8.28 -19.55 0.87
C TYR A 274 -7.35 -18.90 -0.16
N THR A 275 -6.73 -19.70 -1.03
CA THR A 275 -5.72 -19.18 -1.96
C THR A 275 -5.99 -19.66 -3.38
N ARG A 276 -5.45 -18.93 -4.35
CA ARG A 276 -5.46 -19.28 -5.78
C ARG A 276 -4.05 -19.23 -6.32
N GLN A 277 -3.71 -20.19 -7.19
CA GLN A 277 -2.39 -20.27 -7.80
C GLN A 277 -2.44 -19.62 -9.18
N LEU A 278 -1.64 -18.57 -9.37
CA LEU A 278 -1.58 -17.80 -10.62
C LEU A 278 -0.53 -18.33 -11.59
N GLY A 279 0.06 -19.50 -11.33
CA GLY A 279 1.15 -20.10 -12.12
C GLY A 279 2.52 -19.46 -11.87
N ASN A 280 3.56 -19.98 -12.50
CA ASN A 280 4.89 -19.37 -12.48
C ASN A 280 4.95 -18.25 -13.53
N PRO A 281 5.56 -17.07 -13.23
CA PRO A 281 6.28 -16.71 -12.01
C PRO A 281 5.41 -16.09 -10.89
N HIS A 282 4.11 -15.94 -11.10
CA HIS A 282 3.23 -15.13 -10.25
C HIS A 282 2.92 -15.73 -8.87
N GLY A 283 3.07 -17.04 -8.65
CA GLY A 283 2.91 -17.63 -7.32
C GLY A 283 1.44 -17.72 -6.85
N ARG A 284 1.18 -17.53 -5.55
CA ARG A 284 -0.14 -17.73 -4.93
C ARG A 284 -0.68 -16.46 -4.31
N ILE A 285 -1.96 -16.20 -4.52
CA ILE A 285 -2.66 -15.05 -3.95
C ILE A 285 -3.83 -15.48 -3.08
N TYR A 286 -4.24 -14.59 -2.19
CA TYR A 286 -5.39 -14.73 -1.30
C TYR A 286 -6.21 -13.43 -1.29
N ARG A 287 -7.48 -13.52 -0.89
CA ARG A 287 -8.34 -12.35 -0.71
C ARG A 287 -8.04 -11.68 0.63
N LYS A 288 -7.80 -10.36 0.63
CA LYS A 288 -7.51 -9.63 1.87
C LYS A 288 -8.66 -9.65 2.87
N ARG A 289 -9.91 -9.69 2.41
CA ARG A 289 -11.08 -9.82 3.30
C ARG A 289 -11.09 -11.12 4.11
N GLN A 290 -10.48 -12.19 3.58
CA GLN A 290 -10.40 -13.49 4.25
C GLN A 290 -9.12 -13.66 5.07
N ARG A 291 -8.31 -12.59 5.20
CA ARG A 291 -7.02 -12.64 5.87
C ARG A 291 -7.13 -13.09 7.32
N GLU A 292 -8.06 -12.51 8.08
CA GLU A 292 -8.22 -12.82 9.50
C GLU A 292 -8.61 -14.30 9.71
N GLU A 293 -9.54 -14.81 8.90
CA GLU A 293 -9.96 -16.21 8.93
C GLU A 293 -8.80 -17.16 8.56
N LEU A 294 -8.05 -16.81 7.51
CA LEU A 294 -6.86 -17.56 7.07
C LEU A 294 -5.77 -17.57 8.14
N GLU A 295 -5.48 -16.44 8.77
CA GLU A 295 -4.51 -16.33 9.87
C GLU A 295 -4.95 -17.18 11.08
N GLY A 296 -6.26 -17.23 11.38
CA GLY A 296 -6.83 -18.13 12.38
C GLY A 296 -6.52 -19.60 12.10
N HIS A 297 -6.85 -20.08 10.89
CA HIS A 297 -6.56 -21.46 10.49
C HIS A 297 -5.07 -21.81 10.49
N LEU A 298 -4.22 -20.86 10.07
CA LEU A 298 -2.77 -21.04 10.10
C LEU A 298 -2.22 -21.06 11.55
N CYS A 299 -2.83 -20.31 12.47
CA CYS A 299 -2.51 -20.36 13.89
C CYS A 299 -2.83 -21.73 14.48
N ASP A 300 -4.02 -22.27 14.19
CA ASP A 300 -4.43 -23.60 14.65
C ASP A 300 -3.52 -24.69 14.09
N LEU A 301 -3.16 -24.60 12.82
CA LEU A 301 -2.20 -25.51 12.20
C LEU A 301 -0.81 -25.41 12.85
N LYS A 302 -0.33 -24.20 13.18
CA LYS A 302 0.93 -24.03 13.93
C LYS A 302 0.87 -24.68 15.32
N ARG A 303 -0.26 -24.60 16.02
CA ARG A 303 -0.47 -25.28 17.32
C ARG A 303 -0.47 -26.80 17.16
N GLU A 304 -1.09 -27.31 16.11
CA GLU A 304 -1.05 -28.75 15.78
C GLU A 304 0.37 -29.23 15.48
N ILE A 305 1.13 -28.48 14.67
CA ILE A 305 2.53 -28.77 14.39
C ILE A 305 3.36 -28.75 15.68
N ALA A 306 3.13 -27.78 16.57
CA ALA A 306 3.83 -27.72 17.86
C ALA A 306 3.51 -28.94 18.75
N ARG A 307 2.24 -29.36 18.81
CA ARG A 307 1.82 -30.59 19.52
C ARG A 307 2.47 -31.84 18.91
N ALA A 308 2.46 -31.96 17.58
CA ALA A 308 3.10 -33.07 16.88
C ALA A 308 4.61 -33.11 17.14
N ASN A 309 5.30 -31.96 17.11
CA ASN A 309 6.73 -31.88 17.45
C ASN A 309 7.02 -32.32 18.90
N SER A 310 6.18 -31.93 19.86
CA SER A 310 6.32 -32.37 21.26
C SER A 310 6.14 -33.88 21.38
N LEU A 311 5.08 -34.44 20.78
CA LEU A 311 4.81 -35.87 20.81
C LEU A 311 5.93 -36.67 20.13
N LEU A 312 6.42 -36.20 18.98
CA LEU A 312 7.57 -36.80 18.31
C LEU A 312 8.81 -36.75 19.21
N GLY A 313 9.08 -35.63 19.89
CA GLY A 313 10.17 -35.51 20.85
C GLY A 313 10.05 -36.52 22.00
N ASP A 314 8.88 -36.64 22.61
CA ASP A 314 8.63 -37.59 23.71
C ASP A 314 8.80 -39.04 23.25
N LYS A 315 8.29 -39.36 22.05
CA LYS A 315 8.41 -40.71 21.48
C LYS A 315 9.85 -41.07 21.12
N ILE A 316 10.60 -40.16 20.48
CA ILE A 316 12.04 -40.33 20.22
C ILE A 316 12.78 -40.62 21.52
N ASN A 317 12.52 -39.84 22.56
CA ASN A 317 13.14 -40.04 23.86
C ASN A 317 12.77 -41.40 24.47
N SER A 318 11.51 -41.84 24.33
CA SER A 318 11.06 -43.14 24.86
C SER A 318 11.63 -44.33 24.10
N ALA A 319 11.65 -44.29 22.76
CA ALA A 319 12.21 -45.35 21.91
C ALA A 319 13.71 -45.49 22.17
N LEU A 320 14.41 -44.36 22.25
CA LEU A 320 15.84 -44.36 22.55
C LEU A 320 16.13 -44.89 23.96
N ARG A 321 15.38 -44.48 24.99
CA ARG A 321 15.54 -45.00 26.37
C ARG A 321 15.38 -46.51 26.42
N ARG A 322 14.36 -47.05 25.73
CA ARG A 322 14.17 -48.49 25.60
C ARG A 322 15.37 -49.18 24.96
N GLN A 323 15.91 -48.59 23.88
CA GLN A 323 17.09 -49.14 23.20
C GLN A 323 18.37 -49.07 24.05
N LEU A 324 18.58 -48.00 24.81
CA LEU A 324 19.69 -47.91 25.76
C LEU A 324 19.60 -49.00 26.83
N ASP A 325 18.39 -49.28 27.33
CA ASP A 325 18.15 -50.34 28.32
C ASP A 325 18.37 -51.75 27.71
N GLU A 326 17.94 -51.99 26.46
CA GLU A 326 18.16 -53.25 25.72
C GLU A 326 19.66 -53.48 25.43
N LEU A 327 20.40 -52.42 25.09
CA LEU A 327 21.85 -52.48 24.91
C LEU A 327 22.56 -52.76 26.24
N ALA A 328 22.20 -52.04 27.31
CA ALA A 328 22.76 -52.28 28.64
C ALA A 328 22.54 -53.73 29.10
N GLU A 329 21.37 -54.31 28.79
CA GLU A 329 21.08 -55.72 29.08
C GLU A 329 21.90 -56.69 28.21
N THR A 330 22.08 -56.40 26.93
CA THR A 330 22.91 -57.22 26.03
C THR A 330 24.36 -57.23 26.48
N TYR A 331 24.90 -56.07 26.87
CA TYR A 331 26.30 -55.96 27.31
C TYR A 331 26.53 -56.51 28.72
N ALA A 332 25.58 -56.36 29.64
CA ALA A 332 25.66 -57.01 30.95
C ALA A 332 25.70 -58.55 30.86
N LYS A 333 25.16 -59.14 29.79
CA LYS A 333 25.24 -60.60 29.52
C LYS A 333 26.57 -61.01 28.86
N GLN A 334 27.29 -60.09 28.23
CA GLN A 334 28.57 -60.33 27.53
C GLN A 334 29.81 -60.11 28.41
N SER A 335 29.68 -59.41 29.54
CA SER A 335 30.79 -59.19 30.48
C SER A 335 31.18 -60.48 31.23
N THR A 336 32.27 -61.12 30.79
CA THR A 336 32.84 -62.32 31.41
C THR A 336 33.51 -62.05 32.77
N PRO A 337 33.57 -63.04 33.69
CA PRO A 337 34.18 -62.88 35.01
C PRO A 337 35.71 -62.81 34.89
N GLY A 338 36.29 -61.63 35.12
CA GLY A 338 37.75 -61.45 35.12
C GLY A 338 38.26 -59.99 35.09
N MET A 339 37.45 -59.02 34.66
CA MET A 339 37.82 -57.60 34.71
C MET A 339 37.36 -56.94 36.03
N SER A 340 38.26 -56.15 36.62
CA SER A 340 38.08 -55.48 37.91
C SER A 340 36.93 -54.46 37.85
N SER A 341 36.05 -54.52 38.86
CA SER A 341 34.77 -53.81 39.02
C SER A 341 33.62 -54.32 38.13
N LYS A 342 32.75 -55.16 38.70
CA LYS A 342 31.44 -55.53 38.11
C LYS A 342 30.60 -54.26 37.98
N LEU A 343 30.48 -53.68 36.77
CA LEU A 343 29.36 -52.78 36.51
C LEU A 343 28.09 -53.63 36.42
N THR A 344 27.08 -53.22 37.16
CA THR A 344 25.75 -53.81 37.08
C THR A 344 25.01 -53.26 35.85
N LYS A 345 23.92 -53.91 35.44
CA LYS A 345 23.05 -53.43 34.35
C LYS A 345 22.62 -51.98 34.60
N GLU A 346 22.41 -51.65 35.87
CA GLU A 346 22.01 -50.36 36.38
C GLU A 346 23.09 -49.30 36.17
N ASP A 347 24.38 -49.65 36.34
CA ASP A 347 25.49 -48.72 36.15
C ASP A 347 25.69 -48.35 34.67
N ILE A 348 25.59 -49.34 33.76
CA ILE A 348 25.72 -49.13 32.30
C ILE A 348 24.54 -48.30 31.78
N SER A 349 23.32 -48.62 32.23
CA SER A 349 22.11 -47.86 31.86
C SER A 349 22.20 -46.41 32.35
N ARG A 350 22.70 -46.18 33.58
CA ARG A 350 22.89 -44.83 34.12
C ARG A 350 23.89 -44.03 33.29
N LEU A 351 25.08 -44.57 33.00
CA LEU A 351 26.11 -43.87 32.23
C LEU A 351 25.65 -43.52 30.81
N LEU A 352 24.93 -44.43 30.14
CA LEU A 352 24.37 -44.18 28.81
C LEU A 352 23.26 -43.11 28.84
N ARG A 353 22.45 -43.06 29.90
CA ARG A 353 21.39 -42.05 30.08
C ARG A 353 21.99 -40.68 30.41
N GLU A 354 22.97 -40.62 31.31
CA GLU A 354 23.69 -39.38 31.65
C GLU A 354 24.40 -38.81 30.42
N ALA A 355 25.06 -39.65 29.62
CA ALA A 355 25.69 -39.23 28.37
C ALA A 355 24.70 -38.68 27.35
N TRP A 356 23.48 -39.21 27.31
CA TRP A 356 22.42 -38.72 26.45
C TRP A 356 21.87 -37.38 26.95
N ASP A 357 21.61 -37.26 28.25
CA ASP A 357 21.11 -36.04 28.86
C ASP A 357 22.15 -34.90 28.76
N GLU A 358 23.44 -35.20 28.92
CA GLU A 358 24.57 -34.27 28.73
C GLU A 358 24.84 -33.91 27.26
N ALA A 359 24.63 -34.85 26.32
CA ALA A 359 24.72 -34.56 24.89
C ALA A 359 23.69 -33.51 24.43
N GLY A 360 22.73 -33.17 25.31
CA GLY A 360 21.70 -32.19 25.06
C GLY A 360 20.82 -32.69 23.95
N ALA A 361 19.82 -33.51 24.32
CA ALA A 361 18.73 -34.02 23.49
C ALA A 361 18.88 -33.64 22.01
N ALA A 362 19.27 -34.62 21.19
CA ALA A 362 19.12 -34.59 19.74
C ALA A 362 17.70 -34.15 19.37
N ARG A 363 17.43 -32.84 19.38
CA ARG A 363 16.11 -32.35 19.04
C ARG A 363 15.94 -32.70 17.58
N PRO A 364 14.93 -33.51 17.20
CA PRO A 364 14.59 -33.61 15.80
C PRO A 364 14.45 -32.19 15.25
N ARG A 365 14.90 -31.94 14.01
CA ARG A 365 14.61 -30.66 13.36
C ARG A 365 13.10 -30.46 13.43
N GLU A 366 12.67 -29.53 14.28
CA GLU A 366 11.27 -29.24 14.50
C GLU A 366 10.64 -28.88 13.15
N VAL A 367 9.51 -29.52 12.84
CA VAL A 367 8.72 -29.12 11.68
C VAL A 367 8.20 -27.72 11.95
N LYS A 368 8.46 -26.76 11.06
CA LYS A 368 8.04 -25.36 11.21
C LYS A 368 7.29 -24.90 9.97
N LEU A 369 6.15 -24.25 10.19
CA LEU A 369 5.39 -23.60 9.14
C LEU A 369 5.77 -22.12 9.05
N GLU A 370 6.47 -21.76 7.99
CA GLU A 370 6.78 -20.38 7.61
C GLU A 370 5.68 -19.84 6.72
N VAL A 371 5.15 -18.67 7.10
CA VAL A 371 4.08 -17.98 6.39
C VAL A 371 4.54 -16.54 6.15
N THR A 372 4.54 -16.13 4.89
CA THR A 372 4.86 -14.74 4.51
C THR A 372 3.72 -14.17 3.69
N PHE A 373 3.17 -13.05 4.15
CA PHE A 373 2.21 -12.25 3.40
C PHE A 373 2.96 -11.10 2.71
N LYS A 374 2.69 -10.89 1.42
CA LYS A 374 3.28 -9.77 0.66
C LYS A 374 2.17 -9.02 -0.07
N ASP A 375 2.35 -7.72 -0.24
CA ASP A 375 1.46 -6.91 -1.07
C ASP A 375 1.87 -6.95 -2.55
N LEU A 376 0.93 -6.62 -3.42
CA LEU A 376 1.21 -6.42 -4.85
C LEU A 376 2.08 -5.18 -5.02
N THR A 377 3.16 -5.30 -5.79
CA THR A 377 4.01 -4.17 -6.15
C THR A 377 3.56 -3.54 -7.46
N TRP A 378 4.05 -2.32 -7.72
CA TRP A 378 3.80 -1.61 -8.97
C TRP A 378 4.30 -2.42 -10.17
N GLU A 379 5.51 -2.99 -10.08
CA GLU A 379 6.15 -3.77 -11.14
C GLU A 379 5.33 -5.01 -11.49
N ALA A 380 4.79 -5.70 -10.47
CA ALA A 380 3.96 -6.88 -10.68
C ALA A 380 2.68 -6.53 -11.47
N LEU A 381 2.06 -5.39 -11.14
CA LEU A 381 0.84 -4.93 -11.81
C LEU A 381 1.08 -4.30 -13.18
N GLN A 382 2.32 -4.09 -13.63
CA GLN A 382 2.54 -3.74 -15.03
C GLN A 382 2.27 -4.92 -15.97
N ASP A 383 2.32 -6.14 -15.45
CA ASP A 383 2.06 -7.34 -16.21
C ASP A 383 0.56 -7.52 -16.51
N LYS A 384 0.22 -7.45 -17.80
CA LYS A 384 -1.16 -7.63 -18.29
C LYS A 384 -1.66 -9.05 -18.05
N GLU A 385 -0.77 -10.05 -18.11
CA GLU A 385 -1.12 -11.45 -17.89
C GLU A 385 -1.52 -11.68 -16.43
N LEU A 386 -0.78 -11.08 -15.49
CA LEU A 386 -1.12 -11.13 -14.07
C LEU A 386 -2.53 -10.58 -13.82
N LYS A 387 -2.85 -9.40 -14.37
CA LYS A 387 -4.16 -8.77 -14.20
C LYS A 387 -5.29 -9.65 -14.72
N GLN A 388 -5.13 -10.22 -15.91
CA GLN A 388 -6.12 -11.12 -16.49
C GLN A 388 -6.34 -12.36 -15.63
N ARG A 389 -5.26 -12.95 -15.11
CA ARG A 389 -5.35 -14.11 -14.20
C ARG A 389 -6.03 -13.76 -12.87
N ILE A 390 -5.75 -12.59 -12.30
CA ILE A 390 -6.45 -12.12 -11.08
C ILE A 390 -7.95 -11.98 -11.34
N VAL A 391 -8.35 -11.33 -12.43
CA VAL A 391 -9.77 -11.15 -12.78
C VAL A 391 -10.46 -12.49 -13.06
N ALA A 392 -9.77 -13.42 -13.73
CA ALA A 392 -10.31 -14.76 -14.01
C ALA A 392 -10.55 -15.57 -12.72
N GLU A 393 -9.62 -15.51 -11.77
CA GLU A 393 -9.74 -16.22 -10.48
C GLU A 393 -10.67 -15.50 -9.49
N PHE A 394 -10.87 -14.20 -9.67
CA PHE A 394 -11.71 -13.35 -8.81
C PHE A 394 -12.65 -12.44 -9.62
N PRO A 395 -13.72 -13.00 -10.24
CA PRO A 395 -14.67 -12.22 -11.04
C PRO A 395 -15.41 -11.15 -10.24
N ASP A 396 -15.53 -11.33 -8.92
CA ASP A 396 -16.14 -10.38 -8.00
C ASP A 396 -15.33 -9.08 -7.85
N LEU A 397 -14.06 -9.07 -8.23
CA LEU A 397 -13.26 -7.84 -8.30
C LEU A 397 -13.91 -6.80 -9.22
N GLU A 398 -14.44 -7.22 -10.37
CA GLU A 398 -15.09 -6.32 -11.33
C GLU A 398 -16.37 -5.67 -10.77
N ASN A 399 -16.99 -6.32 -9.80
CA ASN A 399 -18.18 -5.83 -9.11
C ASN A 399 -17.85 -4.98 -7.88
N SER A 400 -16.58 -4.87 -7.49
CA SER A 400 -16.19 -4.02 -6.38
C SER A 400 -16.38 -2.54 -6.72
N THR A 401 -16.84 -1.76 -5.74
CA THR A 401 -17.02 -0.31 -5.89
C THR A 401 -15.73 0.37 -6.36
N LEU A 402 -14.59 -0.03 -5.78
CA LEU A 402 -13.26 0.48 -6.12
C LEU A 402 -12.88 0.23 -7.60
N TYR A 403 -13.19 -0.96 -8.14
CA TYR A 403 -12.90 -1.28 -9.54
C TYR A 403 -13.86 -0.58 -10.52
N ARG A 404 -15.13 -0.43 -10.15
CA ARG A 404 -16.12 0.33 -10.95
C ARG A 404 -15.77 1.80 -11.02
N GLU A 405 -15.39 2.41 -9.90
CA GLU A 405 -14.86 3.77 -9.86
C GLU A 405 -13.65 3.90 -10.79
N TYR A 406 -12.67 3.01 -10.68
CA TYR A 406 -11.50 3.00 -11.57
C TYR A 406 -11.89 2.92 -13.07
N ARG A 407 -12.75 1.98 -13.47
CA ARG A 407 -13.17 1.83 -14.88
C ARG A 407 -13.92 3.04 -15.42
N ALA A 408 -14.84 3.62 -14.64
CA ALA A 408 -15.64 4.76 -15.07
C ALA A 408 -14.76 5.97 -15.47
N HIS A 409 -13.59 6.10 -14.84
CA HIS A 409 -12.64 7.16 -15.16
C HIS A 409 -11.70 6.83 -16.33
N ALA A 410 -11.32 5.55 -16.50
CA ALA A 410 -10.52 5.13 -17.65
C ALA A 410 -11.24 5.33 -18.99
N SER A 411 -12.57 5.41 -19.00
CA SER A 411 -13.38 5.73 -20.18
C SER A 411 -13.54 7.23 -20.48
N THR A 412 -13.08 8.11 -19.59
CA THR A 412 -13.18 9.57 -19.73
C THR A 412 -11.83 10.27 -19.97
N ALA A 413 -10.72 9.53 -19.94
CA ALA A 413 -9.39 9.97 -20.35
C ALA A 413 -9.10 9.48 -21.77
#